data_AF-A0A7K8LL85-F1
#
_entry.id   AF-A0A7K8LL85-F1
#
_cell.length_a   1.000
_cell.length_b   1.000
_cell.length_c   1.000
_cell.angle_alpha   90.00
_cell.angle_beta   90.00
_cell.angle_gamma   90.00
#
_symmetry.space_group_name_H-M   'P 1'
#
loop_
_entity.id
_entity.type
_entity.pdbx_description
1 polymer ?
#
loop_
_entity_poly.entity_id
_entity_poly.type
_entity_poly.pdbx_seq_one_letter_code
_entity_poly.pdbx_strand_id
1 'polypeptide(L)'
;AICGGDVRKDNGHIQSPNYPDDYRPSKVCVWKITVSEGFHVGLTFQSFEIERHDSCAYDYLEIRDGSSESSSLIGRYCGYDKPDDIKSTSNKLWMKFVSDGSINKAGFAVNFFKEVDECSRPNNGGCEQRCVNTLGSYKCACDPGYELASDKRRCEAACGGFLTKLNGSITSPGWPKEYPPNKNCIWQLVAPTQYRISLQFDFFETEGNDTFSELDVEAQQECAYDHLEIYDGKDAKAPALGRFCGAKEPEPLVSSGNKMFLKFVSDNSVQKKGFEATHTTVCGGQVRAEVKTKDLYSHAQFGDNNYPGGSDCEWVIMAEEGYGVELIFQTFEIEEEADCGYDYMELFDGYDGTAPRLGRFCGSG
;
A
#
# COMPACT_ATOMS: atom_id res chain seq x y z
N ALA A 1 -2.67 37.57 38.83
CA ALA A 1 -3.87 36.73 38.73
C ALA A 1 -3.77 35.59 39.75
N ILE A 2 -4.90 35.21 40.35
CA ILE A 2 -5.06 33.93 41.04
C ILE A 2 -5.21 32.86 39.95
N CYS A 3 -4.61 31.70 40.12
CA CYS A 3 -4.62 30.61 39.13
C CYS A 3 -4.71 29.25 39.84
N GLY A 4 -5.11 28.22 39.08
CA GLY A 4 -5.38 26.90 39.62
C GLY A 4 -6.81 26.71 40.13
N GLY A 5 -7.06 25.57 40.76
CA GLY A 5 -8.35 25.18 41.34
C GLY A 5 -8.82 23.80 40.90
N ASP A 6 -9.94 23.37 41.49
CA ASP A 6 -10.65 22.15 41.10
C ASP A 6 -11.54 22.41 39.88
N VAL A 7 -11.29 21.69 38.78
CA VAL A 7 -12.02 21.81 37.53
C VAL A 7 -12.85 20.55 37.32
N ARG A 8 -14.15 20.62 37.64
CA ARG A 8 -15.10 19.50 37.50
C ARG A 8 -16.02 19.69 36.30
N LYS A 9 -15.48 19.45 35.10
CA LYS A 9 -16.18 19.61 33.82
C LYS A 9 -15.72 18.54 32.85
N ASP A 10 -16.57 18.20 31.88
CA ASP A 10 -16.23 17.25 30.81
C ASP A 10 -15.44 17.87 29.67
N ASN A 11 -15.30 19.19 29.64
CA ASN A 11 -14.39 19.88 28.73
C ASN A 11 -14.10 21.29 29.26
N GLY A 12 -13.05 21.88 28.71
CA GLY A 12 -12.73 23.27 28.95
C GLY A 12 -11.33 23.63 28.47
N HIS A 13 -10.93 24.83 28.83
CA HIS A 13 -9.69 25.44 28.43
C HIS A 13 -8.94 25.94 29.66
N ILE A 14 -7.63 25.71 29.71
CA ILE A 14 -6.74 26.19 30.77
C ILE A 14 -5.57 26.92 30.12
N GLN A 15 -5.26 28.10 30.64
CA GLN A 15 -4.14 28.91 30.17
C GLN A 15 -3.19 29.23 31.32
N SER A 16 -1.93 29.48 30.98
CA SER A 16 -1.01 30.18 31.86
C SER A 16 -1.60 31.54 32.29
N PRO A 17 -1.29 32.03 33.49
CA PRO A 17 -1.77 33.33 33.94
C PRO A 17 -1.29 34.46 33.01
N ASN A 18 -2.22 35.30 32.55
CA ASN A 18 -2.03 36.42 31.61
C ASN A 18 -1.88 36.07 30.13
N TYR A 19 -1.97 34.78 29.74
CA TYR A 19 -1.97 34.42 28.32
C TYR A 19 -2.99 35.25 27.52
N PRO A 20 -2.65 35.77 26.32
CA PRO A 20 -1.45 35.48 25.52
C PRO A 20 -0.21 36.30 25.89
N ASP A 21 -0.29 37.22 26.86
CA ASP A 21 0.86 37.97 27.34
C ASP A 21 1.74 37.11 28.27
N ASP A 22 2.96 37.59 28.51
CA ASP A 22 3.92 36.88 29.34
C ASP A 22 3.39 36.56 30.76
N TYR A 23 3.60 35.32 31.21
CA TYR A 23 3.26 34.94 32.57
C TYR A 23 4.11 35.71 33.58
N ARG A 24 3.61 35.85 34.82
CA ARG A 24 4.38 36.54 35.87
C ARG A 24 5.41 35.60 36.50
N PRO A 25 6.53 36.14 37.02
CA PRO A 25 7.48 35.36 37.79
C PRO A 25 6.89 34.90 39.13
N SER A 26 7.50 33.87 39.72
CA SER A 26 7.21 33.31 41.04
C SER A 26 5.76 32.87 41.22
N LYS A 27 5.21 32.20 40.20
CA LYS A 27 3.86 31.64 40.22
C LYS A 27 3.89 30.15 40.45
N VAL A 28 2.92 29.69 41.23
CA VAL A 28 2.60 28.27 41.37
C VAL A 28 1.10 28.14 41.17
N CYS A 29 0.69 27.49 40.09
CA CYS A 29 -0.69 27.25 39.73
C CYS A 29 -0.93 25.75 39.71
N VAL A 30 -1.95 25.27 40.41
CA VAL A 30 -2.29 23.83 40.44
C VAL A 30 -3.73 23.64 40.02
N TRP A 31 -3.95 22.87 38.96
CA TRP A 31 -5.27 22.47 38.48
C TRP A 31 -5.52 20.99 38.76
N LYS A 32 -6.69 20.68 39.30
CA LYS A 32 -7.18 19.32 39.51
C LYS A 32 -8.37 19.10 38.59
N ILE A 33 -8.13 18.47 37.46
CA ILE A 33 -9.14 18.22 36.44
C ILE A 33 -9.86 16.92 36.80
N THR A 34 -11.19 16.94 36.81
CA THR A 34 -12.02 15.76 37.00
C THR A 34 -13.15 15.79 35.98
N VAL A 35 -13.18 14.78 35.11
CA VAL A 35 -14.28 14.52 34.18
C VAL A 35 -15.24 13.49 34.78
N SER A 36 -16.36 13.25 34.10
CA SER A 36 -17.34 12.23 34.49
C SER A 36 -16.71 10.87 34.80
N GLU A 37 -17.27 10.17 35.79
CA GLU A 37 -16.81 8.84 36.20
C GLU A 37 -16.91 7.83 35.05
N GLY A 38 -15.94 6.92 34.97
CA GLY A 38 -15.85 5.91 33.90
C GLY A 38 -15.19 6.40 32.60
N PHE A 39 -14.74 7.65 32.53
CA PHE A 39 -14.04 8.23 31.38
C PHE A 39 -12.61 8.65 31.73
N HIS A 40 -11.85 9.04 30.71
CA HIS A 40 -10.48 9.54 30.86
C HIS A 40 -10.40 11.03 30.54
N VAL A 41 -9.32 11.70 30.93
CA VAL A 41 -9.03 13.09 30.57
C VAL A 41 -8.07 13.09 29.37
N GLY A 42 -8.51 13.69 28.27
CA GLY A 42 -7.66 14.05 27.14
C GLY A 42 -7.19 15.49 27.25
N LEU A 43 -5.93 15.75 26.91
CA LEU A 43 -5.34 17.09 26.81
C LEU A 43 -4.76 17.32 25.42
N THR A 44 -5.09 18.47 24.82
CA THR A 44 -4.49 18.94 23.57
C THR A 44 -3.95 20.36 23.75
N PHE A 45 -2.66 20.53 23.49
CA PHE A 45 -2.01 21.83 23.56
C PHE A 45 -2.32 22.64 22.29
N GLN A 46 -2.71 23.91 22.49
CA GLN A 46 -2.90 24.89 21.41
C GLN A 46 -1.65 25.76 21.23
N SER A 47 -0.96 26.07 22.32
CA SER A 47 0.30 26.80 22.34
C SER A 47 1.14 26.40 23.56
N PHE A 48 2.46 26.52 23.44
CA PHE A 48 3.39 26.18 24.50
C PHE A 48 4.72 26.94 24.34
N GLU A 49 4.97 27.89 25.22
CA GLU A 49 6.18 28.69 25.32
C GLU A 49 6.49 28.95 26.79
N ILE A 50 7.38 28.14 27.35
CA ILE A 50 7.89 28.27 28.72
C ILE A 50 9.41 28.42 28.65
N GLU A 51 10.03 29.08 29.62
CA GLU A 51 11.49 29.21 29.67
C GLU A 51 12.19 27.87 29.41
N ARG A 52 13.12 27.87 28.45
CA ARG A 52 13.81 26.65 28.03
C ARG A 52 14.94 26.33 29.01
N HIS A 53 14.97 25.10 29.49
CA HIS A 53 16.09 24.55 30.26
C HIS A 53 16.19 23.04 30.03
N ASP A 54 17.41 22.49 29.98
CA ASP A 54 17.63 21.07 29.62
C ASP A 54 16.91 20.08 30.54
N SER A 55 16.73 20.44 31.81
CA SER A 55 16.00 19.64 32.81
C SER A 55 14.70 20.28 33.29
N CYS A 56 14.24 21.38 32.67
CA CYS A 56 13.08 22.15 33.14
C CYS A 56 13.12 22.48 34.65
N ALA A 57 14.26 23.00 35.11
CA ALA A 57 14.52 23.29 36.53
C ALA A 57 13.99 24.65 36.98
N TYR A 58 13.85 25.60 36.05
CA TYR A 58 13.35 26.95 36.29
C TYR A 58 11.83 26.93 36.12
N ASP A 59 11.33 27.36 34.96
CA ASP A 59 9.90 27.32 34.65
C ASP A 59 9.49 25.98 34.05
N TYR A 60 8.32 25.47 34.45
CA TYR A 60 7.82 24.21 33.92
C TYR A 60 6.31 24.03 34.08
N LEU A 61 5.75 23.22 33.20
CA LEU A 61 4.44 22.58 33.35
C LEU A 61 4.64 21.11 33.70
N GLU A 62 4.14 20.69 34.85
CA GLU A 62 4.16 19.30 35.31
C GLU A 62 2.76 18.70 35.24
N ILE A 63 2.65 17.51 34.66
CA ILE A 63 1.39 16.79 34.45
C ILE A 63 1.50 15.41 35.08
N ARG A 64 0.52 15.04 35.88
CA ARG A 64 0.45 13.76 36.61
C ARG A 64 -0.88 13.05 36.40
N ASP A 65 -0.82 11.74 36.31
CA ASP A 65 -1.96 10.86 36.09
C ASP A 65 -2.64 10.48 37.40
N GLY A 66 -3.65 11.26 37.79
CA GLY A 66 -4.37 11.12 39.06
C GLY A 66 -4.79 12.47 39.63
N SER A 67 -5.01 12.55 40.94
CA SER A 67 -5.59 13.75 41.58
C SER A 67 -4.64 14.53 42.50
N SER A 68 -3.36 14.15 42.60
CA SER A 68 -2.41 14.76 43.53
C SER A 68 -0.98 14.82 42.99
N GLU A 69 -0.12 15.56 43.70
CA GLU A 69 1.31 15.66 43.42
C GLU A 69 2.07 14.33 43.60
N SER A 70 1.50 13.38 44.34
CA SER A 70 2.03 12.03 44.50
C SER A 70 1.59 11.06 43.40
N SER A 71 0.73 11.49 42.47
CA SER A 71 0.30 10.68 41.33
C SER A 71 1.44 10.46 40.33
N SER A 72 1.32 9.40 39.52
CA SER A 72 2.33 9.03 38.53
C SER A 72 2.66 10.20 37.60
N LEU A 73 3.95 10.51 37.43
CA LEU A 73 4.39 11.59 36.56
C LEU A 73 4.19 11.19 35.10
N ILE A 74 3.41 11.97 34.35
CA ILE A 74 3.32 11.85 32.89
C ILE A 74 4.52 12.56 32.27
N GLY A 75 4.78 13.79 32.70
CA GLY A 75 5.94 14.54 32.23
C GLY A 75 6.07 15.91 32.87
N ARG A 76 7.26 16.48 32.70
CA ARG A 76 7.58 17.86 33.01
C ARG A 76 8.08 18.53 31.73
N TYR A 77 7.46 19.64 31.37
CA TYR A 77 7.61 20.28 30.07
C TYR A 77 8.04 21.73 30.22
N CYS A 78 8.94 22.17 29.36
CA CYS A 78 9.41 23.55 29.22
C CYS A 78 9.99 23.77 27.81
N GLY A 79 10.33 25.00 27.46
CA GLY A 79 10.75 25.35 26.09
C GLY A 79 9.58 25.69 25.17
N TYR A 80 9.81 25.54 23.87
CA TYR A 80 8.90 26.00 22.80
C TYR A 80 8.30 24.85 22.00
N ASP A 81 8.77 23.63 22.22
CA ASP A 81 8.21 22.46 21.56
C ASP A 81 6.93 22.06 22.28
N LYS A 82 5.83 22.07 21.53
CA LYS A 82 4.52 21.70 22.04
C LYS A 82 4.54 20.23 22.49
N PRO A 83 4.09 19.92 23.72
CA PRO A 83 3.94 18.53 24.13
C PRO A 83 2.95 17.78 23.22
N ASP A 84 3.19 16.48 23.08
CA ASP A 84 2.25 15.55 22.47
C ASP A 84 0.94 15.54 23.27
N ASP A 85 -0.14 15.10 22.60
CA ASP A 85 -1.43 15.03 23.26
C ASP A 85 -1.44 13.94 24.33
N ILE A 86 -2.06 14.23 25.48
CA ILE A 86 -1.97 13.40 26.69
C ILE A 86 -3.32 12.77 27.00
N LYS A 87 -3.31 11.48 27.36
CA LYS A 87 -4.45 10.73 27.90
C LYS A 87 -4.13 10.23 29.31
N SER A 88 -5.01 10.50 30.27
CA SER A 88 -4.92 9.90 31.62
C SER A 88 -5.40 8.44 31.64
N THR A 89 -5.09 7.72 32.72
CA THR A 89 -5.62 6.36 33.00
C THR A 89 -6.82 6.36 33.96
N SER A 90 -7.21 7.53 34.46
CA SER A 90 -8.40 7.72 35.28
C SER A 90 -9.22 8.94 34.84
N ASN A 91 -10.37 9.17 35.46
CA ASN A 91 -11.18 10.38 35.23
C ASN A 91 -10.58 11.64 35.88
N LYS A 92 -9.34 11.59 36.39
CA LYS A 92 -8.67 12.66 37.10
C LYS A 92 -7.28 12.89 36.53
N LEU A 93 -6.92 14.17 36.42
CA LEU A 93 -5.59 14.59 36.00
C LEU A 93 -5.16 15.79 36.84
N TRP A 94 -3.90 15.80 37.25
CA TRP A 94 -3.32 16.85 38.07
C TRP A 94 -2.25 17.60 37.26
N MET A 95 -2.32 18.92 37.26
CA MET A 95 -1.43 19.77 36.47
C MET A 95 -0.90 20.92 37.33
N LYS A 96 0.41 21.17 37.28
CA LYS A 96 1.08 22.23 38.04
C LYS A 96 2.01 23.05 37.16
N PHE A 97 1.77 24.34 37.09
CA PHE A 97 2.69 25.30 36.47
C PHE A 97 3.50 26.02 37.55
N VAL A 98 4.81 26.09 37.35
CA VAL A 98 5.74 26.83 38.22
C VAL A 98 6.53 27.81 37.36
N SER A 99 6.67 29.04 37.82
CA SER A 99 7.62 30.03 37.30
C SER A 99 8.56 30.53 38.38
N ASP A 100 9.81 30.79 38.00
CA ASP A 100 10.90 31.25 38.84
C ASP A 100 10.96 32.80 38.91
N GLY A 101 12.06 33.39 39.36
CA GLY A 101 12.20 34.83 39.53
C GLY A 101 12.44 35.63 38.24
N SER A 102 12.65 34.98 37.10
CA SER A 102 13.14 35.59 35.86
C SER A 102 12.53 34.99 34.59
N ILE A 103 13.01 35.44 33.42
CA ILE A 103 12.68 34.99 32.05
C ILE A 103 11.25 34.46 31.87
N ASN A 104 10.31 35.35 31.55
CA ASN A 104 8.94 34.97 31.27
C ASN A 104 8.67 34.87 29.77
N LYS A 105 7.62 34.11 29.41
CA LYS A 105 7.16 33.86 28.05
C LYS A 105 5.63 33.86 28.02
N ALA A 106 5.02 33.76 26.85
CA ALA A 106 3.56 33.72 26.69
C ALA A 106 2.90 32.59 27.53
N GLY A 107 3.61 31.48 27.75
CA GLY A 107 3.13 30.34 28.52
C GLY A 107 2.39 29.34 27.66
N PHE A 108 1.25 28.83 28.11
CA PHE A 108 0.56 27.74 27.43
C PHE A 108 -0.95 27.96 27.39
N ALA A 109 -1.58 27.36 26.38
CA ALA A 109 -3.01 27.24 26.25
C ALA A 109 -3.34 25.77 25.95
N VAL A 110 -4.10 25.11 26.82
CA VAL A 110 -4.44 23.69 26.73
C VAL A 110 -5.95 23.49 26.78
N ASN A 111 -6.48 22.68 25.88
CA ASN A 111 -7.84 22.17 25.98
C ASN A 111 -7.82 20.84 26.72
N PHE A 112 -8.77 20.66 27.62
CA PHE A 112 -9.06 19.35 28.18
C PHE A 112 -10.46 18.92 27.79
N PHE A 113 -10.66 17.61 27.66
CA PHE A 113 -11.96 17.02 27.38
C PHE A 113 -12.07 15.62 27.96
N LYS A 114 -13.31 15.19 28.10
CA LYS A 114 -13.68 13.83 28.44
C LYS A 114 -13.36 12.95 27.23
N GLU A 115 -12.35 12.13 27.40
CA GLU A 115 -11.93 11.12 26.44
C GLU A 115 -12.90 9.94 26.55
N VAL A 116 -13.54 9.65 25.42
CA VAL A 116 -14.46 8.54 25.25
C VAL A 116 -13.73 7.46 24.48
N ASP A 117 -13.91 6.21 24.88
CA ASP A 117 -13.55 5.08 24.02
C ASP A 117 -14.81 4.65 23.25
N GLU A 118 -14.97 5.14 22.03
CA GLU A 118 -16.12 4.77 21.20
C GLU A 118 -16.09 3.31 20.76
N CYS A 119 -14.91 2.68 20.72
CA CYS A 119 -14.74 1.29 20.35
C CYS A 119 -15.23 0.34 21.45
N SER A 120 -15.14 0.77 22.71
CA SER A 120 -15.67 0.04 23.86
C SER A 120 -17.21 0.15 24.01
N ARG A 121 -17.90 0.90 23.15
CA ARG A 121 -19.37 0.98 23.15
C ARG A 121 -20.00 -0.26 22.50
N PRO A 122 -21.27 -0.61 22.84
CA PRO A 122 -22.00 -1.64 22.10
C PRO A 122 -22.08 -1.22 20.62
N ASN A 123 -21.73 -2.15 19.72
CA ASN A 123 -21.56 -1.99 18.27
C ASN A 123 -20.20 -1.49 17.76
N ASN A 124 -19.09 -1.61 18.51
CA ASN A 124 -17.73 -1.40 17.96
C ASN A 124 -17.55 -0.01 17.31
N GLY A 125 -18.08 1.05 17.93
CA GLY A 125 -18.10 2.40 17.35
C GLY A 125 -18.94 2.55 16.06
N GLY A 126 -19.69 1.53 15.64
CA GLY A 126 -20.37 1.46 14.35
C GLY A 126 -19.43 1.10 13.19
N CYS A 127 -18.24 0.57 13.47
CA CYS A 127 -17.31 0.04 12.48
C CYS A 127 -17.67 -1.40 12.10
N GLU A 128 -17.60 -1.71 10.81
CA GLU A 128 -17.92 -3.06 10.32
C GLU A 128 -16.93 -4.12 10.83
N GLN A 129 -15.63 -3.82 10.76
CA GLN A 129 -14.57 -4.75 11.17
C GLN A 129 -13.85 -4.24 12.42
N ARG A 130 -12.86 -3.36 12.27
CA ARG A 130 -12.03 -2.90 13.40
C ARG A 130 -12.33 -1.44 13.74
N CYS A 131 -12.48 -1.16 15.02
CA CYS A 131 -12.50 0.19 15.56
C CYS A 131 -11.15 0.53 16.19
N VAL A 132 -10.62 1.71 15.90
CA VAL A 132 -9.37 2.23 16.46
C VAL A 132 -9.69 3.52 17.20
N ASN A 133 -9.62 3.47 18.54
CA ASN A 133 -9.82 4.65 19.37
C ASN A 133 -8.63 5.61 19.21
N THR A 134 -8.91 6.89 19.08
CA THR A 134 -7.93 7.97 18.97
C THR A 134 -8.22 9.03 20.03
N LEU A 135 -7.30 9.96 20.31
CA LEU A 135 -7.61 10.97 21.30
C LEU A 135 -8.67 11.94 20.78
N GLY A 136 -9.78 12.05 21.50
CA GLY A 136 -10.93 12.89 21.16
C GLY A 136 -11.83 12.35 20.07
N SER A 137 -11.56 11.15 19.52
CA SER A 137 -12.37 10.54 18.45
C SER A 137 -12.04 9.07 18.23
N TYR A 138 -12.51 8.48 17.14
CA TYR A 138 -12.14 7.14 16.71
C TYR A 138 -12.21 7.04 15.18
N LYS A 139 -11.63 5.98 14.63
CA LYS A 139 -11.74 5.64 13.21
C LYS A 139 -11.96 4.16 13.00
N CYS A 140 -12.65 3.82 11.91
CA CYS A 140 -12.78 2.44 11.48
C CYS A 140 -11.57 2.04 10.61
N ALA A 141 -11.21 0.76 10.69
CA ALA A 141 -10.15 0.15 9.91
C ALA A 141 -10.59 -1.25 9.47
N CYS A 142 -9.99 -1.72 8.38
CA CYS A 142 -10.38 -2.98 7.75
C CYS A 142 -9.26 -4.02 7.84
N ASP A 143 -9.63 -5.29 7.95
CA ASP A 143 -8.69 -6.41 8.00
C ASP A 143 -7.91 -6.56 6.69
N PRO A 144 -6.74 -7.22 6.70
CA PRO A 144 -5.97 -7.44 5.48
C PRO A 144 -6.84 -8.08 4.38
N GLY A 145 -6.79 -7.50 3.17
CA GLY A 145 -7.68 -7.88 2.06
C GLY A 145 -8.92 -7.01 1.91
N TYR A 146 -9.14 -6.05 2.81
CA TYR A 146 -10.25 -5.10 2.76
C TYR A 146 -9.75 -3.65 2.83
N GLU A 147 -10.53 -2.75 2.26
CA GLU A 147 -10.34 -1.30 2.31
C GLU A 147 -11.57 -0.59 2.84
N LEU A 148 -11.36 0.58 3.42
CA LEU A 148 -12.43 1.35 4.04
C LEU A 148 -13.31 1.96 2.96
N ALA A 149 -14.61 1.69 3.03
CA ALA A 149 -15.61 2.24 2.11
C ALA A 149 -15.73 3.77 2.25
N SER A 150 -16.44 4.39 1.30
CA SER A 150 -16.64 5.84 1.25
C SER A 150 -17.33 6.44 2.48
N ASP A 151 -18.15 5.65 3.19
CA ASP A 151 -18.80 6.04 4.44
C ASP A 151 -17.87 6.04 5.67
N LYS A 152 -16.61 5.60 5.49
CA LYS A 152 -15.58 5.48 6.51
C LYS A 152 -15.92 4.53 7.66
N ARG A 153 -16.86 3.61 7.46
CA ARG A 153 -17.33 2.64 8.46
C ARG A 153 -17.34 1.21 7.96
N ARG A 154 -17.80 1.00 6.74
CA ARG A 154 -17.83 -0.31 6.08
C ARG A 154 -16.48 -0.68 5.49
N CYS A 155 -16.27 -1.97 5.29
CA CYS A 155 -15.07 -2.55 4.72
C CYS A 155 -15.45 -3.34 3.47
N GLU A 156 -14.85 -2.96 2.34
CA GLU A 156 -15.09 -3.58 1.05
C GLU A 156 -13.85 -4.35 0.62
N ALA A 157 -14.03 -5.40 -0.19
CA ALA A 157 -12.89 -6.17 -0.69
C ALA A 157 -11.91 -5.23 -1.41
N ALA A 158 -10.67 -5.21 -0.93
CA ALA A 158 -9.59 -4.49 -1.58
C ALA A 158 -9.10 -5.29 -2.79
N CYS A 159 -8.45 -4.60 -3.72
CA CYS A 159 -7.91 -5.21 -4.91
C CYS A 159 -6.68 -4.46 -5.41
N GLY A 160 -5.94 -5.08 -6.32
CA GLY A 160 -4.71 -4.54 -6.84
C GLY A 160 -3.47 -4.87 -6.01
N GLY A 161 -2.34 -4.27 -6.38
CA GLY A 161 -1.07 -4.40 -5.69
C GLY A 161 0.13 -4.55 -6.62
N PHE A 162 1.31 -4.55 -6.02
CA PHE A 162 2.57 -4.79 -6.72
C PHE A 162 3.00 -6.24 -6.49
N LEU A 163 3.02 -7.05 -7.55
CA LEU A 163 3.24 -8.49 -7.49
C LEU A 163 4.62 -8.84 -8.08
N THR A 164 5.52 -9.33 -7.22
CA THR A 164 6.87 -9.77 -7.60
C THR A 164 7.09 -11.28 -7.43
N LYS A 165 6.05 -12.00 -6.99
CA LYS A 165 6.12 -13.46 -6.89
C LYS A 165 6.16 -14.06 -8.30
N LEU A 166 7.02 -15.05 -8.50
CA LEU A 166 7.22 -15.71 -9.81
C LEU A 166 5.95 -16.43 -10.30
N ASN A 167 5.09 -16.85 -9.38
CA ASN A 167 3.77 -17.39 -9.67
C ASN A 167 2.77 -16.96 -8.57
N GLY A 168 1.49 -16.99 -8.91
CA GLY A 168 0.41 -16.70 -7.98
C GLY A 168 -0.94 -16.56 -8.69
N SER A 169 -1.98 -16.33 -7.91
CA SER A 169 -3.31 -16.04 -8.42
C SER A 169 -3.66 -14.56 -8.25
N ILE A 170 -4.46 -14.06 -9.18
CA ILE A 170 -5.05 -12.74 -9.23
C ILE A 170 -6.55 -12.93 -9.37
N THR A 171 -7.29 -12.35 -8.45
CA THR A 171 -8.75 -12.45 -8.43
C THR A 171 -9.39 -11.08 -8.40
N SER A 172 -10.60 -10.98 -8.94
CA SER A 172 -11.45 -9.82 -8.74
C SER A 172 -11.76 -9.64 -7.23
N PRO A 173 -11.94 -8.40 -6.75
CA PRO A 173 -12.31 -8.15 -5.36
C PRO A 173 -13.59 -8.93 -5.00
N GLY A 174 -13.57 -9.66 -3.90
CA GLY A 174 -14.74 -10.41 -3.42
C GLY A 174 -14.89 -11.83 -3.98
N TRP A 175 -14.02 -12.28 -4.90
CA TRP A 175 -14.00 -13.65 -5.41
C TRP A 175 -14.08 -14.71 -4.29
N PRO A 176 -14.91 -15.77 -4.41
CA PRO A 176 -15.72 -16.18 -5.57
C PRO A 176 -17.14 -15.58 -5.61
N LYS A 177 -17.43 -14.56 -4.79
CA LYS A 177 -18.70 -13.81 -4.84
C LYS A 177 -18.61 -12.72 -5.91
N GLU A 178 -19.74 -12.08 -6.15
CA GLU A 178 -19.81 -10.94 -7.07
C GLU A 178 -18.87 -9.82 -6.64
N TYR A 179 -18.20 -9.19 -7.60
CA TYR A 179 -17.31 -8.06 -7.32
C TYR A 179 -18.10 -6.82 -6.90
N PRO A 180 -17.56 -5.92 -6.04
CA PRO A 180 -18.26 -4.70 -5.69
C PRO A 180 -18.36 -3.70 -6.87
N PRO A 181 -19.38 -2.82 -6.87
CA PRO A 181 -19.47 -1.72 -7.83
C PRO A 181 -18.39 -0.65 -7.59
N ASN A 182 -18.14 0.19 -8.59
CA ASN A 182 -17.26 1.37 -8.55
C ASN A 182 -15.81 1.05 -8.16
N LYS A 183 -15.31 -0.13 -8.49
CA LYS A 183 -13.92 -0.51 -8.23
C LYS A 183 -13.01 -0.04 -9.35
N ASN A 184 -11.77 0.28 -8.97
CA ASN A 184 -10.67 0.59 -9.88
C ASN A 184 -9.42 -0.10 -9.34
N CYS A 185 -9.28 -1.37 -9.69
CA CYS A 185 -8.23 -2.25 -9.21
C CYS A 185 -7.05 -2.22 -10.17
N ILE A 186 -5.83 -2.08 -9.65
CA ILE A 186 -4.62 -2.04 -10.46
C ILE A 186 -3.61 -3.05 -9.92
N TRP A 187 -3.20 -4.00 -10.77
CA TRP A 187 -2.10 -4.92 -10.47
C TRP A 187 -0.89 -4.62 -11.35
N GLN A 188 0.28 -4.58 -10.74
CA GLN A 188 1.56 -4.38 -11.41
C GLN A 188 2.42 -5.62 -11.18
N LEU A 189 2.56 -6.45 -12.20
CA LEU A 189 3.36 -7.67 -12.12
C LEU A 189 4.76 -7.35 -12.62
N VAL A 190 5.77 -7.79 -11.87
CA VAL A 190 7.18 -7.63 -12.23
C VAL A 190 7.91 -8.94 -11.99
N ALA A 191 8.41 -9.54 -13.08
CA ALA A 191 9.31 -10.68 -13.08
C ALA A 191 10.78 -10.20 -13.18
N PRO A 192 11.78 -11.08 -12.97
CA PRO A 192 13.17 -10.77 -13.31
C PRO A 192 13.33 -10.45 -14.81
N THR A 193 14.31 -9.63 -15.17
CA THR A 193 14.43 -9.01 -16.52
C THR A 193 14.57 -10.00 -17.68
N GLN A 194 15.04 -11.20 -17.42
CA GLN A 194 15.24 -12.26 -18.42
C GLN A 194 14.02 -13.17 -18.63
N TYR A 195 12.89 -12.84 -18.01
CA TYR A 195 11.65 -13.61 -18.08
C TYR A 195 10.48 -12.75 -18.55
N ARG A 196 9.46 -13.42 -19.10
CA ARG A 196 8.16 -12.88 -19.45
C ARG A 196 7.10 -13.35 -18.45
N ILE A 197 5.92 -12.76 -18.53
CA ILE A 197 4.80 -13.08 -17.65
C ILE A 197 3.70 -13.68 -18.52
N SER A 198 3.28 -14.91 -18.17
CA SER A 198 2.07 -15.52 -18.70
C SER A 198 0.92 -15.32 -17.72
N LEU A 199 -0.25 -14.96 -18.23
CA LEU A 199 -1.49 -14.83 -17.49
C LEU A 199 -2.53 -15.76 -18.12
N GLN A 200 -3.00 -16.71 -17.35
CA GLN A 200 -4.04 -17.67 -17.74
C GLN A 200 -5.26 -17.44 -16.86
N PHE A 201 -6.44 -17.35 -17.47
CA PHE A 201 -7.69 -17.30 -16.72
C PHE A 201 -8.12 -18.72 -16.37
N ASP A 202 -8.62 -18.89 -15.15
CA ASP A 202 -9.30 -20.10 -14.70
C ASP A 202 -10.83 -19.87 -14.67
N PHE A 203 -11.24 -18.60 -14.58
CA PHE A 203 -12.63 -18.15 -14.68
C PHE A 203 -12.71 -16.68 -15.11
N PHE A 204 -13.70 -16.33 -15.94
CA PHE A 204 -13.98 -14.95 -16.31
C PHE A 204 -15.48 -14.70 -16.56
N GLU A 205 -16.08 -13.78 -15.81
CA GLU A 205 -17.45 -13.29 -15.98
C GLU A 205 -17.58 -11.86 -15.46
N THR A 206 -17.71 -10.88 -16.36
CA THR A 206 -17.93 -9.46 -16.05
C THR A 206 -19.12 -8.93 -16.83
N GLU A 207 -19.63 -7.74 -16.50
CA GLU A 207 -20.71 -7.12 -17.29
C GLU A 207 -20.28 -6.94 -18.75
N GLY A 208 -21.06 -7.50 -19.67
CA GLY A 208 -20.80 -7.40 -21.10
C GLY A 208 -21.84 -8.19 -21.88
N ASN A 209 -21.91 -7.94 -23.18
CA ASN A 209 -22.79 -8.71 -24.06
C ASN A 209 -22.00 -9.92 -24.59
N ASP A 210 -22.49 -11.13 -24.31
CA ASP A 210 -21.85 -12.38 -24.70
C ASP A 210 -22.06 -12.74 -26.18
N THR A 211 -22.78 -11.91 -26.94
CA THR A 211 -23.04 -12.16 -28.36
C THR A 211 -21.83 -11.80 -29.23
N PHE A 212 -20.76 -12.59 -29.13
CA PHE A 212 -19.83 -12.73 -30.24
C PHE A 212 -20.55 -13.50 -31.35
N SER A 213 -21.21 -12.78 -32.25
CA SER A 213 -21.56 -13.35 -33.54
C SER A 213 -20.24 -13.48 -34.31
N GLU A 214 -19.89 -14.69 -34.76
CA GLU A 214 -18.70 -14.94 -35.60
C GLU A 214 -18.74 -14.16 -36.94
N LEU A 215 -19.79 -13.37 -37.18
CA LEU A 215 -20.06 -12.63 -38.41
C LEU A 215 -19.87 -11.11 -38.27
N ASP A 216 -19.70 -10.57 -37.06
CA ASP A 216 -19.53 -9.13 -36.85
C ASP A 216 -18.06 -8.77 -36.60
N VAL A 217 -17.30 -8.68 -37.69
CA VAL A 217 -15.91 -8.18 -37.71
C VAL A 217 -15.81 -6.71 -37.26
N GLU A 218 -16.95 -6.01 -37.11
CA GLU A 218 -17.03 -4.58 -36.75
C GLU A 218 -17.82 -4.30 -35.46
N ALA A 219 -18.38 -5.31 -34.78
CA ALA A 219 -18.89 -5.11 -33.43
C ALA A 219 -17.70 -5.11 -32.47
N GLN A 220 -16.98 -3.98 -32.41
CA GLN A 220 -16.18 -3.66 -31.25
C GLN A 220 -17.12 -3.74 -30.05
N GLN A 221 -17.07 -4.85 -29.31
CA GLN A 221 -17.65 -4.94 -27.99
C GLN A 221 -16.98 -3.84 -27.17
N GLU A 222 -17.57 -2.65 -27.17
CA GLU A 222 -17.14 -1.56 -26.31
C GLU A 222 -17.49 -2.04 -24.92
N CYS A 223 -16.52 -2.65 -24.24
CA CYS A 223 -16.58 -3.05 -22.83
C CYS A 223 -16.73 -1.81 -21.93
N ALA A 224 -17.75 -0.98 -22.17
CA ALA A 224 -17.91 0.37 -21.66
C ALA A 224 -18.24 0.39 -20.16
N TYR A 225 -18.87 -0.68 -19.68
CA TYR A 225 -19.20 -0.90 -18.28
C TYR A 225 -18.03 -1.59 -17.57
N ASP A 226 -18.25 -2.77 -17.00
CA ASP A 226 -17.23 -3.51 -16.29
C ASP A 226 -16.23 -4.17 -17.26
N HIS A 227 -14.94 -3.96 -17.02
CA HIS A 227 -13.91 -4.48 -17.90
C HIS A 227 -12.56 -4.67 -17.22
N LEU A 228 -11.80 -5.64 -17.74
CA LEU A 228 -10.40 -5.85 -17.41
C LEU A 228 -9.54 -5.45 -18.61
N GLU A 229 -8.66 -4.47 -18.44
CA GLU A 229 -7.65 -4.11 -19.41
C GLU A 229 -6.28 -4.62 -18.98
N ILE A 230 -5.54 -5.16 -19.94
CA ILE A 230 -4.23 -5.76 -19.72
C ILE A 230 -3.24 -5.11 -20.66
N TYR A 231 -2.10 -4.70 -20.13
CA TYR A 231 -1.09 -3.91 -20.82
C TYR A 231 0.28 -4.57 -20.72
N ASP A 232 0.99 -4.58 -21.83
CA ASP A 232 2.33 -5.16 -22.00
C ASP A 232 3.42 -4.20 -21.50
N GLY A 233 3.43 -3.94 -20.20
CA GLY A 233 4.41 -3.07 -19.60
C GLY A 233 4.09 -2.66 -18.17
N LYS A 234 4.64 -1.51 -17.77
CA LYS A 234 4.64 -1.03 -16.37
C LYS A 234 3.36 -0.29 -15.96
N ASP A 235 2.62 0.25 -16.92
CA ASP A 235 1.48 1.14 -16.71
C ASP A 235 0.53 1.13 -17.93
N ALA A 236 -0.61 1.81 -17.79
CA ALA A 236 -1.64 1.92 -18.82
C ALA A 236 -1.23 2.73 -20.08
N LYS A 237 0.03 3.19 -20.20
CA LYS A 237 0.55 3.80 -21.43
C LYS A 237 1.26 2.78 -22.33
N ALA A 238 1.52 1.58 -21.82
CA ALA A 238 2.10 0.50 -22.60
C ALA A 238 1.10 -0.02 -23.65
N PRO A 239 1.54 -0.81 -24.64
CA PRO A 239 0.63 -1.46 -25.59
C PRO A 239 -0.41 -2.32 -24.85
N ALA A 240 -1.68 -2.22 -25.24
CA ALA A 240 -2.73 -3.07 -24.67
C ALA A 240 -2.63 -4.49 -25.26
N LEU A 241 -2.56 -5.51 -24.40
CA LEU A 241 -2.73 -6.92 -24.77
C LEU A 241 -4.20 -7.24 -25.01
N GLY A 242 -5.11 -6.53 -24.34
CA GLY A 242 -6.54 -6.66 -24.60
C GLY A 242 -7.41 -5.93 -23.58
N ARG A 243 -8.68 -5.81 -23.92
CA ARG A 243 -9.76 -5.26 -23.10
C ARG A 243 -10.89 -6.28 -23.09
N PHE A 244 -11.19 -6.82 -21.92
CA PHE A 244 -12.04 -8.00 -21.76
C PHE A 244 -13.28 -7.66 -20.94
N CYS A 245 -14.43 -8.15 -21.39
CA CYS A 245 -15.70 -8.09 -20.68
C CYS A 245 -16.59 -9.28 -21.08
N GLY A 246 -17.72 -9.49 -20.39
CA GLY A 246 -18.63 -10.62 -20.62
C GLY A 246 -18.14 -11.92 -19.96
N ALA A 247 -18.65 -13.06 -20.45
CA ALA A 247 -18.39 -14.40 -19.92
C ALA A 247 -17.44 -15.25 -20.80
N LYS A 248 -16.97 -14.72 -21.93
CA LYS A 248 -15.97 -15.41 -22.75
C LYS A 248 -14.61 -15.30 -22.07
N GLU A 249 -14.05 -16.45 -21.71
CA GLU A 249 -12.72 -16.55 -21.13
C GLU A 249 -11.64 -16.08 -22.14
N PRO A 250 -10.73 -15.17 -21.74
CA PRO A 250 -9.60 -14.79 -22.56
C PRO A 250 -8.62 -15.93 -22.79
N GLU A 251 -8.11 -16.05 -24.01
CA GLU A 251 -6.97 -16.94 -24.30
C GLU A 251 -5.73 -16.53 -23.46
N PRO A 252 -4.82 -17.47 -23.15
CA PRO A 252 -3.62 -17.17 -22.38
C PRO A 252 -2.80 -16.01 -22.99
N LEU A 253 -2.44 -15.03 -22.16
CA LEU A 253 -1.71 -13.84 -22.57
C LEU A 253 -0.27 -13.89 -22.09
N VAL A 254 0.68 -13.54 -22.96
CA VAL A 254 2.10 -13.50 -22.61
C VAL A 254 2.66 -12.11 -22.90
N SER A 255 3.17 -11.41 -21.89
CA SER A 255 3.83 -10.10 -22.05
C SER A 255 5.10 -10.22 -22.89
N SER A 256 5.52 -9.22 -23.66
CA SER A 256 6.80 -9.22 -24.39
C SER A 256 8.01 -9.02 -23.48
N GLY A 257 7.81 -8.41 -22.31
CA GLY A 257 8.85 -8.16 -21.32
C GLY A 257 8.52 -8.70 -19.93
N ASN A 258 9.31 -8.28 -18.94
CA ASN A 258 9.19 -8.72 -17.55
C ASN A 258 8.16 -7.96 -16.72
N LYS A 259 7.27 -7.19 -17.36
CA LYS A 259 6.27 -6.36 -16.69
C LYS A 259 4.92 -6.52 -17.38
N MET A 260 3.88 -6.66 -16.59
CA MET A 260 2.50 -6.71 -17.06
C MET A 260 1.63 -5.87 -16.12
N PHE A 261 0.74 -5.05 -16.69
CA PHE A 261 -0.11 -4.14 -15.93
C PHE A 261 -1.58 -4.49 -16.19
N LEU A 262 -2.34 -4.77 -15.14
CA LEU A 262 -3.75 -5.12 -15.22
C LEU A 262 -4.57 -4.02 -14.54
N LYS A 263 -5.70 -3.66 -15.14
CA LYS A 263 -6.63 -2.68 -14.61
C LYS A 263 -8.06 -3.19 -14.75
N PHE A 264 -8.71 -3.46 -13.62
CA PHE A 264 -10.12 -3.81 -13.57
C PHE A 264 -10.94 -2.61 -13.11
N VAL A 265 -11.97 -2.27 -13.87
CA VAL A 265 -12.91 -1.20 -13.54
C VAL A 265 -14.32 -1.78 -13.48
N SER A 266 -15.08 -1.45 -12.43
CA SER A 266 -16.51 -1.71 -12.36
C SER A 266 -17.31 -0.42 -12.18
N ASP A 267 -18.52 -0.37 -12.74
CA ASP A 267 -19.44 0.76 -12.63
C ASP A 267 -20.40 0.62 -11.45
N ASN A 268 -21.48 1.41 -11.40
CA ASN A 268 -22.41 1.42 -10.27
C ASN A 268 -23.50 0.33 -10.32
N SER A 269 -23.53 -0.50 -11.35
CA SER A 269 -24.60 -1.46 -11.64
C SER A 269 -24.05 -2.78 -12.18
N VAL A 270 -24.91 -3.81 -12.20
CA VAL A 270 -24.64 -5.16 -12.76
C VAL A 270 -23.31 -5.79 -12.34
N GLN A 271 -23.26 -6.34 -11.14
CA GLN A 271 -22.10 -7.10 -10.69
C GLN A 271 -22.19 -8.56 -11.15
N LYS A 272 -21.05 -9.13 -11.53
CA LYS A 272 -20.88 -10.56 -11.86
C LYS A 272 -19.84 -11.17 -10.93
N LYS A 273 -19.56 -12.47 -11.07
CA LYS A 273 -18.55 -13.17 -10.25
C LYS A 273 -17.14 -12.62 -10.42
N GLY A 274 -16.82 -12.03 -11.57
CA GLY A 274 -15.51 -11.47 -11.88
C GLY A 274 -14.58 -12.52 -12.45
N PHE A 275 -13.33 -12.56 -11.98
CA PHE A 275 -12.32 -13.41 -12.57
C PHE A 275 -11.37 -14.02 -11.54
N GLU A 276 -10.83 -15.17 -11.90
CA GLU A 276 -9.68 -15.81 -11.27
C GLU A 276 -8.69 -16.12 -12.38
N ALA A 277 -7.45 -15.65 -12.21
CA ALA A 277 -6.37 -15.86 -13.15
C ALA A 277 -5.10 -16.25 -12.42
N THR A 278 -4.32 -17.12 -13.02
CA THR A 278 -3.01 -17.54 -12.55
C THR A 278 -1.93 -16.85 -13.38
N HIS A 279 -1.02 -16.15 -12.71
CA HIS A 279 0.17 -15.59 -13.36
C HIS A 279 1.38 -16.49 -13.12
N THR A 280 2.19 -16.68 -14.15
CA THR A 280 3.44 -17.46 -14.08
C THR A 280 4.56 -16.76 -14.83
N THR A 281 5.79 -16.97 -14.34
CA THR A 281 6.99 -16.51 -15.01
C THR A 281 7.38 -17.54 -16.07
N VAL A 282 7.49 -17.11 -17.33
CA VAL A 282 7.88 -17.94 -18.46
C VAL A 282 9.20 -17.44 -19.07
N CYS A 283 9.86 -18.29 -19.83
CA CYS A 283 11.11 -17.95 -20.52
C CYS A 283 10.92 -16.82 -21.54
N GLY A 284 12.04 -16.21 -21.95
CA GLY A 284 12.06 -15.08 -22.87
C GLY A 284 12.06 -13.71 -22.18
N GLY A 285 12.23 -12.63 -22.93
CA GLY A 285 12.16 -11.26 -22.42
C GLY A 285 13.23 -10.36 -23.01
N GLN A 286 13.40 -9.17 -22.41
CA GLN A 286 14.32 -8.15 -22.91
C GLN A 286 15.44 -7.91 -21.92
N VAL A 287 16.67 -8.16 -22.36
CA VAL A 287 17.88 -8.04 -21.54
C VAL A 287 18.77 -6.94 -22.11
N ARG A 288 19.31 -6.08 -21.25
CA ARG A 288 20.41 -5.18 -21.63
C ARG A 288 21.75 -5.83 -21.32
N ALA A 289 22.58 -5.97 -22.34
CA ALA A 289 23.96 -6.37 -22.19
C ALA A 289 24.75 -5.26 -21.47
N GLU A 290 25.63 -5.67 -20.56
CA GLU A 290 26.55 -4.79 -19.84
C GLU A 290 27.99 -5.21 -20.12
N VAL A 291 28.95 -4.32 -19.86
CA VAL A 291 30.39 -4.62 -19.99
C VAL A 291 30.79 -5.81 -19.11
N LYS A 292 30.11 -5.99 -17.97
CA LYS A 292 30.28 -7.17 -17.14
C LYS A 292 29.33 -8.27 -17.63
N THR A 293 29.89 -9.44 -17.94
CA THR A 293 29.14 -10.64 -18.30
C THR A 293 28.07 -10.95 -17.26
N LYS A 294 26.86 -11.25 -17.74
CA LYS A 294 25.72 -11.70 -16.93
C LYS A 294 25.27 -13.05 -17.43
N ASP A 295 24.98 -13.95 -16.51
CA ASP A 295 24.45 -15.26 -16.85
C ASP A 295 22.99 -15.11 -17.31
N LEU A 296 22.67 -15.79 -18.42
CA LEU A 296 21.33 -15.92 -18.96
C LEU A 296 20.98 -17.41 -18.97
N TYR A 297 19.80 -17.73 -18.45
CA TYR A 297 19.34 -19.12 -18.34
C TYR A 297 18.15 -19.34 -19.29
N SER A 298 18.07 -20.53 -19.87
CA SER A 298 16.98 -20.89 -20.80
C SER A 298 15.61 -20.95 -20.12
N HIS A 299 15.56 -21.20 -18.81
CA HIS A 299 14.31 -21.30 -18.05
C HIS A 299 14.55 -21.07 -16.55
N ALA A 300 13.48 -20.82 -15.80
CA ALA A 300 13.56 -20.48 -14.37
C ALA A 300 14.03 -21.62 -13.45
N GLN A 301 14.03 -22.86 -13.92
CA GLN A 301 14.43 -24.05 -13.15
C GLN A 301 15.80 -24.62 -13.59
N PHE A 302 16.55 -23.83 -14.36
CA PHE A 302 17.84 -24.23 -14.90
C PHE A 302 18.79 -24.70 -13.79
N GLY A 303 19.38 -25.89 -13.96
CA GLY A 303 20.30 -26.52 -13.01
C GLY A 303 19.64 -27.55 -12.06
N ASP A 304 18.33 -27.46 -11.83
CA ASP A 304 17.59 -28.40 -10.98
C ASP A 304 16.77 -29.42 -11.78
N ASN A 305 16.31 -29.06 -12.99
CA ASN A 305 15.49 -29.91 -13.87
C ASN A 305 15.77 -29.62 -15.35
N ASN A 306 15.23 -30.47 -16.24
CA ASN A 306 15.21 -30.23 -17.68
C ASN A 306 14.29 -29.05 -18.04
N TYR A 307 14.52 -28.43 -19.20
CA TYR A 307 13.66 -27.38 -19.73
C TYR A 307 12.21 -27.89 -19.93
N PRO A 308 11.18 -27.05 -19.73
CA PRO A 308 9.79 -27.48 -19.91
C PRO A 308 9.49 -27.79 -21.38
N GLY A 309 8.78 -28.90 -21.64
CA GLY A 309 8.38 -29.29 -22.99
C GLY A 309 7.38 -28.31 -23.61
N GLY A 310 7.47 -28.09 -24.92
CA GLY A 310 6.59 -27.18 -25.66
C GLY A 310 6.82 -25.69 -25.35
N SER A 311 7.97 -25.33 -24.79
CA SER A 311 8.33 -23.94 -24.52
C SER A 311 8.74 -23.22 -25.81
N ASP A 312 8.15 -22.06 -26.06
CA ASP A 312 8.56 -21.14 -27.12
C ASP A 312 9.13 -19.87 -26.47
N CYS A 313 10.46 -19.77 -26.44
CA CYS A 313 11.19 -18.77 -25.67
C CYS A 313 11.90 -17.78 -26.61
N GLU A 314 11.67 -16.49 -26.40
CA GLU A 314 12.31 -15.43 -27.20
C GLU A 314 13.00 -14.41 -26.30
N TRP A 315 14.31 -14.21 -26.48
CA TRP A 315 15.08 -13.18 -25.79
C TRP A 315 15.62 -12.14 -26.77
N VAL A 316 15.41 -10.87 -26.44
CA VAL A 316 16.03 -9.74 -27.15
C VAL A 316 17.13 -9.16 -26.26
N ILE A 317 18.38 -9.29 -26.69
CA ILE A 317 19.55 -8.80 -25.97
C ILE A 317 20.06 -7.52 -26.65
N MET A 318 20.00 -6.41 -25.93
CA MET A 318 20.34 -5.08 -26.46
C MET A 318 21.64 -4.57 -25.84
N ALA A 319 22.58 -4.12 -26.67
CA ALA A 319 23.77 -3.39 -26.24
C ALA A 319 23.56 -1.86 -26.34
N GLU A 320 24.45 -1.09 -25.71
CA GLU A 320 24.50 0.36 -25.94
C GLU A 320 24.91 0.68 -27.38
N GLU A 321 24.51 1.86 -27.87
CA GLU A 321 24.81 2.31 -29.23
C GLU A 321 26.33 2.27 -29.50
N GLY A 322 26.72 1.64 -30.61
CA GLY A 322 28.13 1.47 -31.00
C GLY A 322 28.81 0.20 -30.45
N TYR A 323 28.12 -0.60 -29.64
CA TYR A 323 28.61 -1.90 -29.14
C TYR A 323 27.85 -3.07 -29.76
N GLY A 324 28.50 -4.23 -29.82
CA GLY A 324 27.88 -5.51 -30.19
C GLY A 324 27.59 -6.36 -28.96
N VAL A 325 26.75 -7.39 -29.15
CA VAL A 325 26.50 -8.42 -28.13
C VAL A 325 27.42 -9.60 -28.40
N GLU A 326 28.12 -10.07 -27.37
CA GLU A 326 28.88 -11.32 -27.39
C GLU A 326 28.17 -12.35 -26.50
N LEU A 327 27.92 -13.55 -27.05
CA LEU A 327 27.34 -14.66 -26.32
C LEU A 327 28.40 -15.71 -26.04
N ILE A 328 28.52 -16.11 -24.77
CA ILE A 328 29.42 -17.16 -24.31
C ILE A 328 28.56 -18.25 -23.68
N PHE A 329 28.51 -19.41 -24.32
CA PHE A 329 27.80 -20.57 -23.78
C PHE A 329 28.72 -21.28 -22.77
N GLN A 330 28.30 -21.30 -21.50
CA GLN A 330 28.99 -22.07 -20.46
C GLN A 330 28.60 -23.54 -20.48
N THR A 331 27.37 -23.81 -20.92
CA THR A 331 26.77 -25.14 -21.05
C THR A 331 25.70 -25.06 -22.12
N PHE A 332 25.60 -26.09 -22.92
CA PHE A 332 24.56 -26.21 -23.93
C PHE A 332 24.08 -27.66 -23.99
N GLU A 333 22.81 -27.89 -23.63
CA GLU A 333 22.18 -29.21 -23.65
C GLU A 333 20.75 -29.08 -24.17
N ILE A 334 20.56 -29.44 -25.43
CA ILE A 334 19.27 -29.49 -26.14
C ILE A 334 19.20 -30.85 -26.86
N GLU A 335 18.01 -31.42 -27.06
CA GLU A 335 17.83 -32.70 -27.76
C GLU A 335 18.65 -32.74 -29.07
N GLU A 336 19.48 -33.79 -29.22
CA GLU A 336 20.35 -33.95 -30.39
C GLU A 336 19.57 -34.59 -31.54
N GLU A 337 19.54 -33.90 -32.68
CA GLU A 337 18.88 -34.37 -33.90
C GLU A 337 19.65 -33.87 -35.13
N ALA A 338 19.59 -34.61 -36.25
CA ALA A 338 20.42 -34.34 -37.42
C ALA A 338 20.16 -32.96 -38.05
N ASP A 339 18.92 -32.49 -38.03
CA ASP A 339 18.49 -31.22 -38.62
C ASP A 339 18.03 -30.19 -37.56
N CYS A 340 18.18 -30.51 -36.26
CA CYS A 340 17.64 -29.74 -35.14
C CYS A 340 16.14 -29.39 -35.32
N GLY A 341 15.34 -30.39 -35.68
CA GLY A 341 13.92 -30.24 -36.02
C GLY A 341 12.95 -30.33 -34.83
N TYR A 342 13.36 -30.94 -33.72
CA TYR A 342 12.52 -31.09 -32.51
C TYR A 342 12.73 -29.91 -31.56
N ASP A 343 13.79 -29.95 -30.76
CA ASP A 343 14.20 -28.86 -29.89
C ASP A 343 15.43 -28.15 -30.47
N TYR A 344 15.40 -26.83 -30.47
CA TYR A 344 16.51 -26.04 -31.01
C TYR A 344 16.55 -24.63 -30.42
N MET A 345 17.71 -23.99 -30.56
CA MET A 345 17.89 -22.57 -30.33
C MET A 345 18.29 -21.90 -31.64
N GLU A 346 17.61 -20.82 -32.00
CA GLU A 346 18.01 -19.95 -33.11
C GLU A 346 18.60 -18.65 -32.61
N LEU A 347 19.64 -18.16 -33.31
CA LEU A 347 20.24 -16.86 -33.06
C LEU A 347 20.05 -15.97 -34.28
N PHE A 348 19.65 -14.74 -34.04
CA PHE A 348 19.40 -13.72 -35.06
C PHE A 348 20.20 -12.46 -34.74
N ASP A 349 20.72 -11.79 -35.77
CA ASP A 349 21.38 -10.48 -35.65
C ASP A 349 20.37 -9.35 -35.90
N GLY A 350 19.53 -9.10 -34.90
CA GLY A 350 18.49 -8.08 -34.95
C GLY A 350 17.46 -8.23 -33.82
N TYR A 351 16.32 -7.56 -33.97
CA TYR A 351 15.30 -7.46 -32.91
C TYR A 351 14.28 -8.59 -32.92
N ASP A 352 14.12 -9.30 -34.04
CA ASP A 352 13.09 -10.32 -34.23
C ASP A 352 13.55 -11.40 -35.24
N GLY A 353 12.72 -12.43 -35.43
CA GLY A 353 13.00 -13.54 -36.34
C GLY A 353 13.03 -13.18 -37.83
N THR A 354 12.77 -11.93 -38.22
CA THR A 354 12.93 -11.47 -39.61
C THR A 354 14.35 -11.03 -39.94
N ALA A 355 15.18 -10.84 -38.90
CA ALA A 355 16.57 -10.45 -39.03
C ALA A 355 17.46 -11.59 -39.58
N PRO A 356 18.71 -11.30 -40.00
CA PRO A 356 19.64 -12.33 -40.44
C PRO A 356 19.86 -13.42 -39.38
N ARG A 357 19.50 -14.66 -39.70
CA ARG A 357 19.75 -15.82 -38.83
C ARG A 357 21.24 -16.18 -38.83
N LEU A 358 21.85 -16.13 -37.66
CA LEU A 358 23.24 -16.52 -37.45
C LEU A 358 23.41 -18.05 -37.38
N GLY A 359 22.40 -18.76 -36.87
CA GLY A 359 22.39 -20.21 -36.85
C GLY A 359 21.19 -20.81 -36.12
N ARG A 360 21.06 -22.12 -36.28
CA ARG A 360 20.17 -23.00 -35.50
C ARG A 360 21.05 -24.06 -34.85
N PHE A 361 20.86 -24.29 -33.55
CA PHE A 361 21.73 -25.12 -32.73
C PHE A 361 20.91 -26.10 -31.89
N CYS A 362 21.40 -27.33 -31.75
CA CYS A 362 20.88 -28.39 -30.87
C CYS A 362 22.03 -29.32 -30.48
N GLY A 363 21.76 -30.33 -29.64
CA GLY A 363 22.78 -31.24 -29.12
C GLY A 363 23.44 -30.78 -27.82
N SER A 364 24.57 -31.40 -27.49
CA SER A 364 25.31 -31.16 -26.24
C SER A 364 26.74 -30.66 -26.47
N GLY A 365 27.23 -29.74 -25.63
CA GLY A 365 28.55 -29.11 -25.79
C GLY A 365 29.06 -28.35 -24.58
#